data_AF-A0A5E5QP86-F1
#
_entry.id   AF-A0A5E5QP86-F1
#
_cell.length_a   1.000
_cell.length_b   1.000
_cell.length_c   1.000
_cell.angle_alpha   90.00
_cell.angle_beta   90.00
_cell.angle_gamma   90.00
#
_symmetry.space_group_name_H-M   'P 1'
#
loop_
_entity.id
_entity.type
_entity.pdbx_description
1 polymer ?
#
loop_
_entity_poly.entity_id
_entity_poly.type
_entity_poly.pdbx_seq_one_letter_code
_entity_poly.pdbx_strand_id
1 'polypeptide(L)'
;SPKNTEQDTNTLPPEFKKNLIPVLEGVHLIVIGYGGYDTGIMDYLRETTSRKPIYWCCRDKSRLSAETKKLLTEQDFIVEIKGFDRFMLMLNAKLKHDPIIDLDNVKESVLVKNVVKQAKKYQEKLEELGKKQDIEDDELEALKVQLPTWWDYELQAEKEKDLDKKDEIYQKGLKKYPKSFELHSNYALFLMKIHKKHDQAEKHYKKALELEPNNAVANGNYALFLTKIHKKHDQAEKHYKKALKLEPDNANTNGNYAIFLTKIHKKHDQAEKHYKKALKLEPDNANINGNYAIFLKDIHKNYDQAEEYYKKSLEIEPDNANTNGNYAQFLLIKGEKSQAQVYLDKAFNFADNHQSLLSELWFYRLAHYPDYRQQAIKQLDVLLKKGAKSIGWDFSANIERAKEQGFEPIELLQQYADKISQ
;
A
#
# COMPACT_ATOMS: atom_id res chain seq x y z
N SER A 1 12.70 -32.97 14.51
CA SER A 1 12.66 -31.60 13.96
C SER A 1 13.52 -31.52 12.72
N PRO A 2 13.17 -30.66 11.74
CA PRO A 2 14.03 -30.39 10.59
C PRO A 2 15.40 -29.93 11.08
N LYS A 3 16.47 -30.45 10.50
CA LYS A 3 17.83 -30.00 10.79
C LYS A 3 18.26 -29.02 9.68
N ASN A 4 18.86 -27.90 10.06
CA ASN A 4 19.13 -26.79 9.13
C ASN A 4 20.43 -26.05 9.43
N THR A 5 21.31 -26.60 10.28
CA THR A 5 22.66 -26.06 10.48
C THR A 5 23.62 -26.71 9.49
N GLU A 6 24.69 -26.00 9.12
CA GLU A 6 25.74 -26.52 8.23
C GLU A 6 26.34 -27.83 8.76
N GLN A 7 26.51 -27.94 10.08
CA GLN A 7 26.99 -29.17 10.73
C GLN A 7 26.00 -30.34 10.60
N ASP A 8 24.70 -30.06 10.63
CA ASP A 8 23.67 -31.08 10.49
C ASP A 8 23.45 -31.56 9.05
N THR A 9 23.65 -30.69 8.07
CA THR A 9 23.43 -30.98 6.64
C THR A 9 24.65 -31.58 5.96
N ASN A 10 25.78 -31.70 6.68
CA ASN A 10 27.02 -32.25 6.15
C ASN A 10 27.13 -33.78 6.26
N THR A 11 26.26 -34.42 7.05
CA THR A 11 26.33 -35.88 7.25
C THR A 11 24.94 -36.48 7.33
N LEU A 12 24.72 -37.57 6.60
CA LEU A 12 23.48 -38.35 6.69
C LEU A 12 23.63 -39.46 7.76
N PRO A 13 22.75 -39.53 8.78
CA PRO A 13 22.86 -40.52 9.84
C PRO A 13 22.88 -41.98 9.30
N PRO A 14 23.66 -42.90 9.90
CA PRO A 14 23.76 -44.29 9.41
C PRO A 14 22.43 -45.03 9.32
N GLU A 15 21.50 -44.76 10.22
CA GLU A 15 20.15 -45.34 10.20
C GLU A 15 19.34 -44.89 8.98
N PHE A 16 19.49 -43.63 8.57
CA PHE A 16 18.86 -43.11 7.34
C PHE A 16 19.44 -43.80 6.11
N LYS A 17 20.77 -43.95 6.04
CA LYS A 17 21.43 -44.69 4.94
C LYS A 17 20.90 -46.12 4.82
N LYS A 18 20.77 -46.83 5.94
CA LYS A 18 20.26 -48.21 5.96
C LYS A 18 18.82 -48.34 5.41
N ASN A 19 17.97 -47.35 5.70
CA ASN A 19 16.55 -47.42 5.37
C ASN A 19 16.20 -46.80 4.01
N LEU A 20 17.06 -45.95 3.44
CA LEU A 20 16.78 -45.29 2.16
C LEU A 20 16.96 -46.23 0.95
N ILE A 21 17.90 -47.19 1.00
CA ILE A 21 18.20 -48.08 -0.14
C ILE A 21 16.95 -48.80 -0.65
N PRO A 22 16.19 -49.54 0.18
CA PRO A 22 15.01 -50.27 -0.31
C PRO A 22 13.93 -49.35 -0.88
N VAL A 23 13.85 -48.11 -0.39
CA VAL A 23 12.90 -47.10 -0.88
C VAL A 23 13.33 -46.60 -2.26
N LEU A 24 14.60 -46.21 -2.43
CA LEU A 24 15.11 -45.70 -3.70
C LEU A 24 15.11 -46.76 -4.81
N GLU A 25 15.22 -48.04 -4.48
CA GLU A 25 15.06 -49.15 -5.42
C GLU A 25 13.59 -49.39 -5.81
N GLY A 26 12.66 -49.18 -4.88
CA GLY A 26 11.23 -49.46 -5.06
C GLY A 26 10.42 -48.34 -5.69
N VAL A 27 10.75 -47.07 -5.44
CA VAL A 27 9.95 -45.91 -5.84
C VAL A 27 10.75 -44.82 -6.55
N HIS A 28 10.09 -44.09 -7.46
CA HIS A 28 10.66 -42.91 -8.07
C HIS A 28 10.70 -41.77 -7.04
N LEU A 29 11.84 -41.11 -6.95
CA LEU A 29 11.98 -39.92 -6.11
C LEU A 29 11.56 -38.69 -6.91
N ILE A 30 10.57 -37.95 -6.42
CA ILE A 30 10.21 -36.64 -6.95
C ILE A 30 10.76 -35.58 -6.01
N VAL A 31 11.71 -34.78 -6.50
CA VAL A 31 12.36 -33.71 -5.75
C VAL A 31 11.74 -32.38 -6.13
N ILE A 32 11.17 -31.67 -5.16
CA ILE A 32 10.43 -30.43 -5.40
C ILE A 32 10.85 -29.37 -4.38
N GLY A 33 11.24 -28.19 -4.85
CA GLY A 33 11.53 -27.03 -3.99
C GLY A 33 12.86 -27.12 -3.24
N TYR A 34 13.69 -28.11 -3.56
CA TYR A 34 14.98 -28.37 -2.93
C TYR A 34 16.14 -27.95 -3.84
N GLY A 35 17.08 -27.15 -3.29
CA GLY A 35 18.18 -26.55 -4.04
C GLY A 35 19.47 -27.38 -4.11
N GLY A 36 19.54 -28.51 -3.40
CA GLY A 36 20.71 -29.40 -3.43
C GLY A 36 21.88 -28.98 -2.53
N TYR A 37 21.62 -28.25 -1.44
CA TYR A 37 22.67 -27.71 -0.55
C TYR A 37 23.00 -28.59 0.67
N ASP A 38 22.22 -29.65 0.96
CA ASP A 38 22.54 -30.66 1.97
C ASP A 38 23.53 -31.67 1.37
N THR A 39 24.81 -31.52 1.73
CA THR A 39 25.89 -32.35 1.17
C THR A 39 25.75 -33.81 1.59
N GLY A 40 25.26 -34.09 2.81
CA GLY A 40 25.04 -35.45 3.30
C GLY A 40 24.03 -36.25 2.45
N ILE A 41 22.88 -35.65 2.12
CA ILE A 41 21.87 -36.27 1.24
C ILE A 41 22.39 -36.35 -0.19
N MET A 42 23.02 -35.29 -0.69
CA MET A 42 23.49 -35.23 -2.09
C MET A 42 24.63 -36.23 -2.35
N ASP A 43 25.56 -36.40 -1.41
CA ASP A 43 26.61 -37.42 -1.49
C ASP A 43 26.02 -38.82 -1.47
N TYR A 44 25.09 -39.07 -0.55
CA TYR A 44 24.43 -40.37 -0.44
C TYR A 44 23.67 -40.75 -1.72
N LEU A 45 22.93 -39.81 -2.33
CA LEU A 45 22.22 -40.04 -3.59
C LEU A 45 23.19 -40.28 -4.78
N ARG A 46 24.40 -39.72 -4.74
CA ARG A 46 25.47 -39.99 -5.73
C ARG A 46 26.09 -41.37 -5.54
N GLU A 47 26.33 -41.77 -4.29
CA GLU A 47 26.90 -43.07 -3.93
C GLU A 47 25.93 -44.24 -4.22
N THR A 48 24.62 -43.97 -4.21
CA THR A 48 23.58 -44.99 -4.42
C THR A 48 23.37 -45.26 -5.92
N THR A 49 23.98 -46.32 -6.43
CA THR A 49 23.87 -46.74 -7.84
C THR A 49 22.60 -47.55 -8.14
N SER A 50 22.06 -48.26 -7.14
CA SER A 50 20.81 -49.01 -7.24
C SER A 50 19.64 -48.11 -6.84
N ARG A 51 19.14 -47.31 -7.79
CA ARG A 51 17.95 -46.45 -7.58
C ARG A 51 17.13 -46.30 -8.84
N LYS A 52 15.84 -46.01 -8.69
CA LYS A 52 14.98 -45.57 -9.79
C LYS A 52 15.34 -44.14 -10.25
N PRO A 53 14.94 -43.76 -11.48
CA PRO A 53 14.99 -42.39 -11.97
C PRO A 53 14.42 -41.36 -10.99
N ILE A 54 15.16 -40.27 -10.82
CA ILE A 54 14.75 -39.08 -10.07
C ILE A 54 14.03 -38.13 -11.02
N TYR A 55 12.91 -37.58 -10.57
CA TYR A 55 12.23 -36.44 -11.20
C TYR A 55 12.57 -35.17 -10.42
N TRP A 56 13.48 -34.37 -10.96
CA TRP A 56 13.93 -33.13 -10.35
C TRP A 56 13.11 -31.95 -10.86
N CYS A 57 12.13 -31.53 -10.07
CA CYS A 57 11.23 -30.43 -10.38
C CYS A 57 11.89 -29.09 -10.07
N CYS A 58 12.01 -28.22 -11.07
CA CYS A 58 12.64 -26.90 -10.92
C CYS A 58 11.87 -25.81 -11.66
N ARG A 59 12.12 -24.55 -11.29
CA ARG A 59 11.56 -23.38 -11.99
C ARG A 59 12.17 -23.17 -13.37
N ASP A 60 13.47 -23.39 -13.47
CA ASP A 60 14.27 -23.14 -14.65
C ASP A 60 15.52 -24.03 -14.58
N LYS A 61 15.71 -24.90 -15.57
CA LYS A 61 16.82 -25.85 -15.63
C LYS A 61 18.19 -25.17 -15.73
N SER A 62 18.24 -23.95 -16.27
CA SER A 62 19.49 -23.19 -16.39
C SER A 62 20.07 -22.84 -15.01
N ARG A 63 19.20 -22.72 -14.00
CA ARG A 63 19.52 -22.29 -12.63
C ARG A 63 19.81 -23.46 -11.68
N LEU A 64 19.86 -24.70 -12.17
CA LEU A 64 20.27 -25.85 -11.35
C LEU A 64 21.70 -25.65 -10.83
N SER A 65 21.90 -25.93 -9.54
CA SER A 65 23.21 -25.87 -8.90
C SER A 65 24.19 -26.85 -9.53
N ALA A 66 25.49 -26.59 -9.39
CA ALA A 66 26.53 -27.47 -9.93
C ALA A 66 26.44 -28.87 -9.29
N GLU A 67 26.07 -28.92 -8.02
CA GLU A 67 25.89 -30.12 -7.20
C GLU A 67 24.72 -30.96 -7.71
N THR A 68 23.61 -30.31 -8.09
CA THR A 68 22.45 -30.99 -8.69
C THR A 68 22.79 -31.55 -10.06
N LYS A 69 23.49 -30.76 -10.89
CA LYS A 69 23.92 -31.22 -12.23
C LYS A 69 24.86 -32.42 -12.15
N LYS A 70 25.70 -32.51 -11.11
CA LYS A 70 26.58 -33.66 -10.86
C LYS A 70 25.83 -34.91 -10.36
N LEU A 71 24.68 -34.74 -9.71
CA LEU A 71 23.87 -35.85 -9.20
C LEU A 71 23.02 -36.51 -10.29
N LEU A 72 22.41 -35.70 -11.16
CA LEU A 72 21.48 -36.18 -12.18
C LEU A 72 22.25 -36.83 -13.34
N THR A 73 21.75 -37.98 -13.78
CA THR A 73 22.31 -38.79 -14.86
C THR A 73 21.33 -38.86 -16.05
N GLU A 74 21.70 -39.51 -17.15
CA GLU A 74 20.83 -39.64 -18.33
C GLU A 74 19.52 -40.39 -18.07
N GLN A 75 19.46 -41.20 -17.00
CA GLN A 75 18.24 -41.91 -16.60
C GLN A 75 17.27 -41.04 -15.80
N ASP A 76 17.68 -39.83 -15.40
CA ASP A 76 16.90 -38.91 -14.56
C ASP A 76 16.18 -37.83 -15.38
N PHE A 77 15.14 -37.24 -14.81
CA PHE A 77 14.30 -36.26 -15.49
C PHE A 77 14.39 -34.90 -14.81
N ILE A 78 14.70 -33.86 -15.59
CA ILE A 78 14.53 -32.47 -15.16
C ILE A 78 13.13 -32.02 -15.59
N VAL A 79 12.28 -31.72 -14.62
CA VAL A 79 10.90 -31.28 -14.86
C VAL A 79 10.82 -29.78 -14.61
N GLU A 80 10.79 -28.99 -15.68
CA GLU A 80 10.58 -27.55 -15.56
C GLU A 80 9.11 -27.23 -15.33
N ILE A 81 8.79 -26.64 -14.18
CA ILE A 81 7.42 -26.25 -13.83
C ILE A 81 7.27 -24.74 -14.06
N LYS A 82 6.53 -24.40 -15.12
CA LYS A 82 6.08 -23.02 -15.37
C LYS A 82 5.14 -22.61 -14.23
N GLY A 83 5.36 -21.42 -13.67
CA GLY A 83 4.63 -21.00 -12.47
C GLY A 83 4.99 -21.85 -11.24
N PHE A 84 6.27 -22.19 -11.07
CA PHE A 84 6.76 -23.02 -9.95
C PHE A 84 6.20 -22.60 -8.58
N ASP A 85 6.13 -21.28 -8.34
CA ASP A 85 5.60 -20.71 -7.10
C ASP A 85 4.11 -21.08 -6.90
N ARG A 86 3.27 -21.04 -7.95
CA ARG A 86 1.86 -21.51 -7.94
C ARG A 86 1.77 -23.01 -7.64
N PHE A 87 2.60 -23.81 -8.32
CA PHE A 87 2.61 -25.25 -8.12
C PHE A 87 2.93 -25.62 -6.66
N MET A 88 3.90 -24.95 -6.04
CA MET A 88 4.23 -25.17 -4.62
C MET A 88 3.05 -24.85 -3.68
N LEU A 89 2.31 -23.78 -3.97
CA LEU A 89 1.13 -23.40 -3.19
C LEU A 89 0.01 -24.43 -3.32
N MET A 90 -0.28 -24.88 -4.54
CA MET A 90 -1.29 -25.92 -4.81
C MET A 90 -0.90 -27.26 -4.18
N LEU A 91 0.38 -27.64 -4.27
CA LEU A 91 0.91 -28.86 -3.68
C LEU A 91 0.74 -28.84 -2.15
N ASN A 92 1.11 -27.73 -1.50
CA ASN A 92 0.92 -27.58 -0.05
C ASN A 92 -0.56 -27.72 0.36
N ALA A 93 -1.47 -27.07 -0.38
CA ALA A 93 -2.91 -27.15 -0.11
C ALA A 93 -3.46 -28.59 -0.27
N LYS A 94 -2.94 -29.37 -1.22
CA LYS A 94 -3.37 -30.76 -1.45
C LYS A 94 -2.78 -31.76 -0.45
N LEU A 95 -1.57 -31.52 0.04
CA LEU A 95 -0.91 -32.40 1.02
C LEU A 95 -1.48 -32.28 2.44
N LYS A 96 -2.42 -31.36 2.68
CA LYS A 96 -3.07 -31.12 3.99
C LYS A 96 -2.08 -30.91 5.14
N HIS A 97 -0.91 -30.32 4.86
CA HIS A 97 -0.04 -29.85 5.91
C HIS A 97 -0.70 -28.69 6.66
N ASP A 98 -0.34 -28.51 7.93
CA ASP A 98 -0.70 -27.30 8.68
C ASP A 98 -0.32 -26.07 7.84
N PRO A 99 -1.10 -24.97 7.88
CA PRO A 99 -0.74 -23.76 7.18
C PRO A 99 0.73 -23.41 7.47
N ILE A 100 1.50 -23.13 6.42
CA ILE A 100 2.94 -22.77 6.50
C ILE A 100 3.17 -21.62 7.50
N ILE A 101 2.10 -20.89 7.81
CA ILE A 101 2.03 -19.81 8.76
C ILE A 101 1.31 -20.30 10.03
N ASP A 102 2.10 -20.78 10.99
CA ASP A 102 1.67 -20.83 12.39
C ASP A 102 1.63 -19.39 12.91
N LEU A 103 0.43 -18.82 12.96
CA LEU A 103 0.22 -17.43 13.35
C LEU A 103 0.38 -17.17 14.86
N ASP A 104 0.36 -18.23 15.68
CA ASP A 104 0.41 -18.10 17.14
C ASP A 104 1.86 -17.94 17.67
N ASN A 105 2.86 -18.31 16.86
CA ASN A 105 4.30 -18.11 17.15
C ASN A 105 4.92 -16.87 16.45
N VAL A 106 4.11 -15.98 15.88
CA VAL A 106 4.50 -14.95 14.89
C VAL A 106 5.33 -13.78 15.40
N LYS A 107 5.42 -13.57 16.71
CA LYS A 107 5.82 -12.25 17.23
C LYS A 107 7.24 -11.78 16.90
N GLU A 108 8.16 -12.66 16.47
CA GLU A 108 9.57 -12.27 16.28
C GLU A 108 10.23 -12.69 14.94
N SER A 109 9.49 -13.32 14.01
CA SER A 109 10.13 -13.91 12.84
C SER A 109 10.41 -12.91 11.70
N VAL A 110 11.69 -12.70 11.40
CA VAL A 110 12.18 -12.01 10.18
C VAL A 110 11.63 -12.65 8.90
N LEU A 111 11.33 -13.96 8.94
CA LEU A 111 10.67 -14.68 7.85
C LEU A 111 9.25 -14.16 7.59
N VAL A 112 8.49 -13.81 8.63
CA VAL A 112 7.12 -13.28 8.47
C VAL A 112 7.14 -11.85 7.96
N LYS A 113 8.12 -11.01 8.37
CA LYS A 113 8.33 -9.70 7.74
C LYS A 113 8.72 -9.85 6.27
N ASN A 114 9.53 -10.85 5.93
CA ASN A 114 9.86 -11.14 4.55
C ASN A 114 8.68 -11.71 3.77
N VAL A 115 7.82 -12.54 4.37
CA VAL A 115 6.60 -13.11 3.77
C VAL A 115 5.51 -12.06 3.63
N VAL A 116 5.35 -11.13 4.56
CA VAL A 116 4.44 -9.98 4.43
C VAL A 116 5.00 -8.99 3.41
N LYS A 117 6.31 -8.75 3.40
CA LYS A 117 6.99 -7.98 2.34
C LYS A 117 6.90 -8.69 0.99
N GLN A 118 6.91 -10.03 0.97
CA GLN A 118 6.70 -10.81 -0.25
C GLN A 118 5.25 -10.77 -0.66
N ALA A 119 4.29 -10.91 0.26
CA ALA A 119 2.86 -10.78 0.01
C ALA A 119 2.55 -9.38 -0.52
N LYS A 120 3.15 -8.32 0.04
CA LYS A 120 3.10 -6.95 -0.49
C LYS A 120 3.77 -6.82 -1.85
N LYS A 121 4.96 -7.42 -2.05
CA LYS A 121 5.64 -7.43 -3.35
C LYS A 121 4.90 -8.28 -4.39
N TYR A 122 4.13 -9.27 -3.96
CA TYR A 122 3.21 -10.07 -4.76
C TYR A 122 1.93 -9.28 -5.03
N GLN A 123 1.47 -8.43 -4.10
CA GLN A 123 0.34 -7.51 -4.25
C GLN A 123 0.70 -6.37 -5.21
N GLU A 124 1.87 -5.75 -5.07
CA GLU A 124 2.46 -4.79 -6.00
C GLU A 124 2.71 -5.44 -7.37
N LYS A 125 3.19 -6.70 -7.40
CA LYS A 125 3.24 -7.47 -8.65
C LYS A 125 1.86 -7.79 -9.20
N LEU A 126 0.85 -8.09 -8.39
CA LEU A 126 -0.53 -8.36 -8.83
C LEU A 126 -1.21 -7.08 -9.33
N GLU A 127 -0.82 -5.92 -8.82
CA GLU A 127 -1.26 -4.60 -9.30
C GLU A 127 -0.51 -4.17 -10.57
N GLU A 128 0.81 -4.39 -10.67
CA GLU A 128 1.62 -4.18 -11.88
C GLU A 128 1.26 -5.18 -13.00
N LEU A 129 1.02 -6.44 -12.64
CA LEU A 129 0.55 -7.49 -13.54
C LEU A 129 -0.95 -7.35 -13.80
N GLY A 130 -1.73 -6.69 -12.93
CA GLY A 130 -3.11 -6.31 -13.23
C GLY A 130 -3.22 -5.27 -14.36
N LYS A 131 -2.13 -4.56 -14.67
CA LYS A 131 -1.99 -3.71 -15.88
C LYS A 131 -1.64 -4.51 -17.14
N LYS A 132 -1.28 -5.79 -17.02
CA LYS A 132 -1.09 -6.73 -18.15
C LYS A 132 -2.08 -7.88 -18.00
N GLN A 133 -3.14 -7.85 -18.80
CA GLN A 133 -4.03 -8.99 -19.02
C GLN A 133 -3.26 -10.32 -18.94
N ASP A 134 -3.77 -11.23 -18.11
CA ASP A 134 -3.52 -12.67 -18.04
C ASP A 134 -3.10 -13.15 -16.63
N ILE A 135 -4.06 -13.18 -15.70
CA ILE A 135 -4.07 -14.16 -14.60
C ILE A 135 -5.39 -14.92 -14.72
N GLU A 136 -5.30 -16.25 -14.82
CA GLU A 136 -6.46 -17.15 -14.83
C GLU A 136 -7.01 -17.29 -13.39
N ASP A 137 -8.35 -17.35 -13.25
CA ASP A 137 -9.09 -17.30 -11.98
C ASP A 137 -8.67 -18.35 -10.92
N ASP A 138 -7.96 -19.39 -11.35
CA ASP A 138 -7.54 -20.53 -10.54
C ASP A 138 -6.29 -20.26 -9.68
N GLU A 139 -5.42 -19.30 -10.07
CA GLU A 139 -4.31 -18.84 -9.22
C GLU A 139 -4.80 -18.03 -8.02
N LEU A 140 -5.84 -17.21 -8.23
CA LEU A 140 -6.48 -16.44 -7.18
C LEU A 140 -7.16 -17.34 -6.15
N GLU A 141 -7.78 -18.44 -6.60
CA GLU A 141 -8.49 -19.38 -5.74
C GLU A 141 -7.56 -20.20 -4.84
N ALA A 142 -6.38 -20.59 -5.35
CA ALA A 142 -5.38 -21.31 -4.56
C ALA A 142 -4.77 -20.45 -3.43
N LEU A 143 -4.64 -19.14 -3.66
CA LEU A 143 -4.12 -18.20 -2.67
C LEU A 143 -5.11 -17.96 -1.52
N LYS A 144 -6.41 -17.87 -1.80
CA LYS A 144 -7.47 -17.66 -0.78
C LYS A 144 -7.42 -18.68 0.37
N VAL A 145 -7.05 -19.92 0.08
CA VAL A 145 -6.98 -21.01 1.07
C VAL A 145 -5.89 -20.76 2.14
N GLN A 146 -4.88 -19.93 1.85
CA GLN A 146 -3.75 -19.68 2.75
C GLN A 146 -3.79 -18.30 3.43
N LEU A 147 -4.74 -17.44 3.10
CA LEU A 147 -4.85 -16.11 3.69
C LEU A 147 -5.60 -16.17 5.03
N PRO A 148 -5.23 -15.33 6.03
CA PRO A 148 -6.05 -15.09 7.20
C PRO A 148 -7.51 -14.87 6.80
N THR A 149 -8.43 -15.61 7.42
CA THR A 149 -9.83 -15.70 6.98
C THR A 149 -10.63 -14.41 7.13
N TRP A 150 -10.06 -13.39 7.78
CA TRP A 150 -10.59 -12.02 7.83
C TRP A 150 -10.32 -11.24 6.53
N TRP A 151 -9.27 -11.60 5.79
CA TRP A 151 -8.81 -10.93 4.57
C TRP A 151 -9.83 -11.06 3.43
N ASP A 152 -10.57 -12.17 3.36
CA ASP A 152 -11.67 -12.33 2.40
C ASP A 152 -12.69 -11.19 2.49
N TYR A 153 -12.95 -10.69 3.69
CA TYR A 153 -13.88 -9.58 3.92
C TYR A 153 -13.24 -8.24 3.51
N GLU A 154 -11.94 -8.06 3.69
CA GLU A 154 -11.24 -6.87 3.18
C GLU A 154 -11.28 -6.83 1.66
N LEU A 155 -10.94 -7.93 0.98
CA LEU A 155 -10.94 -8.00 -0.49
C LEU A 155 -12.33 -7.81 -1.08
N GLN A 156 -13.36 -8.38 -0.45
CA GLN A 156 -14.74 -8.14 -0.83
C GLN A 156 -15.12 -6.67 -0.64
N ALA A 157 -14.74 -6.07 0.50
CA ALA A 157 -15.01 -4.67 0.77
C ALA A 157 -14.26 -3.74 -0.20
N GLU A 158 -13.03 -4.03 -0.59
CA GLU A 158 -12.27 -3.24 -1.57
C GLU A 158 -12.91 -3.25 -2.96
N LYS A 159 -13.43 -4.40 -3.40
CA LYS A 159 -14.10 -4.54 -4.71
C LYS A 159 -15.51 -3.95 -4.74
N GLU A 160 -16.15 -3.82 -3.59
CA GLU A 160 -17.51 -3.28 -3.49
C GLU A 160 -17.51 -1.75 -3.60
N LYS A 161 -18.28 -1.24 -4.57
CA LYS A 161 -18.42 0.19 -4.86
C LYS A 161 -19.55 0.81 -4.05
N ASP A 162 -20.57 0.02 -3.71
CA ASP A 162 -21.69 0.46 -2.90
C ASP A 162 -21.27 0.58 -1.42
N LEU A 163 -21.39 1.79 -0.86
CA LEU A 163 -20.88 2.10 0.47
C LEU A 163 -21.64 1.34 1.58
N ASP A 164 -22.95 1.13 1.41
CA ASP A 164 -23.77 0.45 2.41
C ASP A 164 -23.47 -1.06 2.38
N LYS A 165 -23.31 -1.65 1.19
CA LYS A 165 -22.87 -3.06 1.08
C LYS A 165 -21.46 -3.26 1.62
N LYS A 166 -20.55 -2.31 1.36
CA LYS A 166 -19.20 -2.33 1.92
C LYS A 166 -19.21 -2.30 3.45
N ASP A 167 -20.08 -1.46 4.04
CA ASP A 167 -20.32 -1.43 5.48
C ASP A 167 -20.79 -2.79 6.02
N GLU A 168 -21.76 -3.42 5.34
CA GLU A 168 -22.23 -4.76 5.71
C GLU A 168 -21.14 -5.84 5.65
N ILE A 169 -20.26 -5.79 4.65
CA ILE A 169 -19.15 -6.73 4.50
C ILE A 169 -18.23 -6.65 5.72
N TYR A 170 -17.82 -5.44 6.11
CA TYR A 170 -17.01 -5.25 7.32
C TYR A 170 -17.73 -5.72 8.59
N GLN A 171 -19.01 -5.41 8.74
CA GLN A 171 -19.79 -5.87 9.89
C GLN A 171 -19.90 -7.40 9.93
N LYS A 172 -20.11 -8.07 8.80
CA LYS A 172 -20.12 -9.54 8.69
C LYS A 172 -18.75 -10.12 9.04
N GLY A 173 -17.67 -9.51 8.55
CA GLY A 173 -16.29 -9.89 8.89
C GLY A 173 -16.01 -9.79 10.38
N LEU A 174 -16.41 -8.69 11.02
CA LEU A 174 -16.23 -8.46 12.45
C LEU A 174 -17.14 -9.32 13.34
N LYS A 175 -18.32 -9.75 12.86
CA LYS A 175 -19.13 -10.76 13.56
C LYS A 175 -18.42 -12.12 13.58
N LYS A 176 -17.75 -12.48 12.48
CA LYS A 176 -17.03 -13.75 12.37
C LYS A 176 -15.66 -13.70 13.06
N TYR A 177 -14.97 -12.57 13.02
CA TYR A 177 -13.64 -12.36 13.60
C TYR A 177 -13.60 -11.12 14.50
N PRO A 178 -14.28 -11.14 15.66
CA PRO A 178 -14.39 -9.99 16.55
C PRO A 178 -13.07 -9.56 17.23
N LYS A 179 -12.01 -10.36 17.07
CA LYS A 179 -10.66 -10.08 17.60
C LYS A 179 -9.64 -9.71 16.51
N SER A 180 -10.03 -9.57 15.25
CA SER A 180 -9.12 -9.09 14.21
C SER A 180 -8.92 -7.57 14.38
N PHE A 181 -7.74 -7.18 14.82
CA PHE A 181 -7.40 -5.76 14.93
C PHE A 181 -7.28 -5.11 13.55
N GLU A 182 -6.95 -5.89 12.51
CA GLU A 182 -6.84 -5.45 11.11
C GLU A 182 -8.20 -5.05 10.57
N LEU A 183 -9.22 -5.91 10.68
CA LEU A 183 -10.59 -5.56 10.26
C LEU A 183 -11.12 -4.36 11.04
N HIS A 184 -10.84 -4.26 12.33
CA HIS A 184 -11.19 -3.07 13.10
C HIS A 184 -10.47 -1.81 12.58
N SER A 185 -9.17 -1.90 12.27
CA SER A 185 -8.39 -0.76 11.76
C SER A 185 -8.84 -0.33 10.36
N ASN A 186 -9.10 -1.28 9.46
CA ASN A 186 -9.50 -1.02 8.09
C ASN A 186 -10.94 -0.53 8.02
N TYR A 187 -11.85 -1.13 8.79
CA TYR A 187 -13.22 -0.65 8.90
C TYR A 187 -13.27 0.77 9.48
N ALA A 188 -12.45 1.07 10.49
CA ALA A 188 -12.31 2.43 11.02
C ALA A 188 -11.83 3.43 9.95
N LEU A 189 -10.87 3.02 9.10
CA LEU A 189 -10.38 3.84 8.00
C LEU A 189 -11.48 4.10 6.95
N PHE A 190 -12.26 3.08 6.59
CA PHE A 190 -13.42 3.20 5.71
C PHE A 190 -14.49 4.13 6.30
N LEU A 191 -14.85 3.93 7.57
CA LEU A 191 -15.81 4.76 8.30
C LEU A 191 -15.37 6.22 8.39
N MET A 192 -14.05 6.46 8.57
CA MET A 192 -13.48 7.81 8.60
C MET A 192 -13.50 8.47 7.22
N LYS A 193 -12.90 7.83 6.21
CA LYS A 193 -12.62 8.48 4.91
C LYS A 193 -13.82 8.52 3.98
N ILE A 194 -14.61 7.45 3.96
CA ILE A 194 -15.62 7.22 2.93
C ILE A 194 -17.02 7.39 3.51
N HIS A 195 -17.34 6.66 4.59
CA HIS A 195 -18.68 6.68 5.17
C HIS A 195 -18.94 7.92 6.09
N LYS A 196 -17.88 8.61 6.52
CA LYS A 196 -17.91 9.80 7.41
C LYS A 196 -18.61 9.56 8.76
N LYS A 197 -18.62 8.31 9.25
CA LYS A 197 -19.16 7.89 10.55
C LYS A 197 -18.06 7.95 11.63
N HIS A 198 -17.66 9.18 12.00
CA HIS A 198 -16.47 9.44 12.82
C HIS A 198 -16.49 8.78 14.20
N ASP A 199 -17.62 8.82 14.92
CA ASP A 199 -17.72 8.22 16.25
C ASP A 199 -17.57 6.69 16.22
N GLN A 200 -18.06 6.04 15.15
CA GLN A 200 -17.89 4.60 14.96
C GLN A 200 -16.44 4.28 14.57
N ALA A 201 -15.82 5.10 13.73
CA ALA A 201 -14.41 4.98 13.39
C ALA A 201 -13.53 5.04 14.65
N GLU A 202 -13.79 5.97 15.58
CA GLU A 202 -13.02 6.07 16.83
C GLU A 202 -13.15 4.79 17.66
N LYS A 203 -14.36 4.25 17.81
CA LYS A 203 -14.59 3.00 18.55
C LYS A 203 -13.78 1.84 17.98
N HIS A 204 -13.75 1.70 16.65
CA HIS A 204 -13.00 0.64 15.99
C HIS A 204 -11.48 0.85 16.05
N TYR A 205 -10.98 2.09 15.92
CA TYR A 205 -9.56 2.36 16.15
C TYR A 205 -9.12 2.04 17.58
N LYS A 206 -9.91 2.45 18.58
CA LYS A 206 -9.64 2.09 19.98
C LYS A 206 -9.67 0.58 20.16
N LYS A 207 -10.64 -0.12 19.56
CA LYS A 207 -10.73 -1.58 19.66
C LYS A 207 -9.54 -2.28 19.04
N ALA A 208 -9.07 -1.83 17.87
CA ALA A 208 -7.86 -2.36 17.26
C ALA A 208 -6.63 -2.19 18.16
N LEU A 209 -6.49 -1.02 18.79
CA LEU A 209 -5.38 -0.74 19.71
C LEU A 209 -5.51 -1.41 21.08
N GLU A 210 -6.72 -1.77 21.52
CA GLU A 210 -6.92 -2.65 22.67
C GLU A 210 -6.43 -4.08 22.38
N LEU A 211 -6.74 -4.59 21.18
CA LEU A 211 -6.38 -5.94 20.75
C LEU A 211 -4.88 -6.06 20.47
N GLU A 212 -4.30 -5.07 19.78
CA GLU A 212 -2.88 -5.02 19.47
C GLU A 212 -2.29 -3.62 19.72
N PRO A 213 -1.91 -3.30 20.97
CA PRO A 213 -1.43 -1.96 21.35
C PRO A 213 -0.15 -1.53 20.64
N ASN A 214 0.66 -2.49 20.19
CA ASN A 214 1.97 -2.27 19.57
C ASN A 214 1.96 -2.51 18.06
N ASN A 215 0.80 -2.46 17.41
CA ASN A 215 0.75 -2.43 15.95
C ASN A 215 1.08 -1.04 15.41
N ALA A 216 2.11 -0.93 14.56
CA ALA A 216 2.55 0.34 13.99
C ALA A 216 1.48 0.99 13.09
N VAL A 217 0.86 0.21 12.21
CA VAL A 217 -0.15 0.67 11.25
C VAL A 217 -1.41 1.20 11.96
N ALA A 218 -1.92 0.47 12.95
CA ALA A 218 -3.08 0.91 13.74
C ALA A 218 -2.79 2.21 14.50
N ASN A 219 -1.60 2.35 15.07
CA ASN A 219 -1.18 3.60 15.73
C ASN A 219 -1.07 4.76 14.71
N GLY A 220 -0.49 4.52 13.53
CA GLY A 220 -0.39 5.54 12.47
C GLY A 220 -1.76 5.98 11.94
N ASN A 221 -2.68 5.03 11.73
CA ASN A 221 -4.04 5.31 11.27
C ASN A 221 -4.86 6.06 12.33
N TYR A 222 -4.75 5.66 13.60
CA TYR A 222 -5.43 6.39 14.68
C TYR A 222 -4.85 7.79 14.88
N ALA A 223 -3.54 7.98 14.73
CA ALA A 223 -2.92 9.31 14.74
C ALA A 223 -3.47 10.21 13.62
N LEU A 224 -3.65 9.67 12.42
CA LEU A 224 -4.28 10.37 11.30
C LEU A 224 -5.71 10.79 11.61
N PHE A 225 -6.50 9.88 12.20
CA PHE A 225 -7.86 10.16 12.65
C PHE A 225 -7.91 11.26 13.71
N LEU A 226 -7.07 11.18 14.74
CA LEU A 226 -6.95 12.20 15.79
C LEU A 226 -6.54 13.56 15.23
N THR A 227 -5.71 13.57 14.19
CA THR A 227 -5.27 14.80 13.51
C THR A 227 -6.41 15.44 12.72
N LYS A 228 -7.06 14.68 11.84
CA LYS A 228 -8.02 15.21 10.86
C LYS A 228 -9.41 15.45 11.44
N ILE A 229 -9.87 14.57 12.33
CA ILE A 229 -11.26 14.54 12.77
C ILE A 229 -11.41 15.14 14.16
N HIS A 230 -10.72 14.59 15.16
CA HIS A 230 -10.86 15.06 16.55
C HIS A 230 -10.02 16.29 16.90
N LYS A 231 -9.06 16.65 16.04
CA LYS A 231 -8.11 17.76 16.27
C LYS A 231 -7.35 17.65 17.61
N LYS A 232 -7.13 16.42 18.09
CA LYS A 232 -6.38 16.12 19.33
C LYS A 232 -4.89 15.95 19.01
N HIS A 233 -4.23 17.05 18.67
CA HIS A 233 -2.90 17.06 18.08
C HIS A 233 -1.81 16.43 18.97
N ASP A 234 -1.83 16.69 20.29
CA ASP A 234 -0.86 16.09 21.21
C ASP A 234 -0.99 14.57 21.31
N GLN A 235 -2.22 14.05 21.26
CA GLN A 235 -2.45 12.61 21.25
C GLN A 235 -2.04 12.00 19.90
N ALA A 236 -2.35 12.69 18.79
CA ALA A 236 -1.92 12.27 17.46
C ALA A 236 -0.39 12.15 17.39
N GLU A 237 0.36 13.13 17.90
CA GLU A 237 1.82 13.09 17.88
C GLU A 237 2.36 11.89 18.66
N LYS A 238 1.79 11.57 19.83
CA LYS A 238 2.17 10.38 20.61
C LYS A 238 1.99 9.09 19.81
N HIS A 239 0.87 8.94 19.11
CA HIS A 239 0.61 7.77 18.28
C HIS A 239 1.50 7.71 17.04
N TYR A 240 1.76 8.83 16.35
CA TYR A 240 2.73 8.87 15.24
C TYR A 240 4.13 8.45 15.70
N LYS A 241 4.63 9.02 16.81
CA LYS A 241 5.93 8.65 17.37
C LYS A 241 5.98 7.20 17.79
N LYS A 242 4.90 6.67 18.39
CA LYS A 242 4.81 5.25 18.74
C LYS A 242 4.86 4.37 17.49
N ALA A 243 4.08 4.68 16.45
CA ALA A 243 4.10 3.96 15.19
C ALA A 243 5.50 3.94 14.56
N LEU A 244 6.19 5.08 14.50
CA LEU A 244 7.54 5.19 13.95
C LEU A 244 8.62 4.58 14.84
N LYS A 245 8.40 4.44 16.15
CA LYS A 245 9.29 3.67 17.03
C LYS A 245 9.18 2.17 16.77
N LEU A 246 7.96 1.69 16.50
CA LEU A 246 7.66 0.28 16.23
C LEU A 246 8.11 -0.14 14.82
N GLU A 247 7.84 0.72 13.84
CA GLU A 247 8.20 0.50 12.44
C GLU A 247 8.76 1.81 11.85
N PRO A 248 10.08 2.06 11.99
CA PRO A 248 10.71 3.28 11.50
C PRO A 248 10.61 3.47 9.98
N ASP A 249 10.49 2.37 9.24
CA ASP A 249 10.59 2.31 7.79
C ASP A 249 9.22 2.14 7.11
N ASN A 250 8.14 2.57 7.79
CA ASN A 250 6.81 2.66 7.21
C ASN A 250 6.65 3.97 6.42
N ALA A 251 6.61 3.90 5.08
CA ALA A 251 6.55 5.08 4.22
C ALA A 251 5.31 5.95 4.48
N ASN A 252 4.13 5.33 4.55
CA ASN A 252 2.86 6.02 4.80
C ASN A 252 2.84 6.77 6.14
N THR A 253 3.37 6.16 7.21
CA THR A 253 3.44 6.82 8.53
C THR A 253 4.44 7.98 8.50
N ASN A 254 5.59 7.83 7.84
CA ASN A 254 6.53 8.93 7.65
C ASN A 254 5.90 10.10 6.86
N GLY A 255 5.23 9.81 5.74
CA GLY A 255 4.52 10.83 4.94
C GLY A 255 3.41 11.54 5.73
N ASN A 256 2.57 10.79 6.44
CA ASN A 256 1.50 11.36 7.27
C ASN A 256 2.05 12.20 8.44
N TYR A 257 3.12 11.75 9.09
CA TYR A 257 3.76 12.52 10.15
C TYR A 257 4.44 13.78 9.62
N ALA A 258 5.02 13.74 8.41
CA ALA A 258 5.56 14.92 7.75
C ALA A 258 4.47 15.98 7.46
N ILE A 259 3.30 15.56 6.99
CA ILE A 259 2.13 16.45 6.80
C ILE A 259 1.72 17.06 8.15
N PHE A 260 1.65 16.25 9.20
CA PHE A 260 1.31 16.71 10.55
C PHE A 260 2.32 17.75 11.07
N LEU A 261 3.62 17.47 10.95
CA LEU A 261 4.69 18.39 11.33
C LEU A 261 4.64 19.70 10.53
N THR A 262 4.31 19.63 9.24
CA THR A 262 4.17 20.80 8.37
C THR A 262 2.97 21.66 8.74
N LYS A 263 1.78 21.06 8.86
CA LYS A 263 0.54 21.81 9.00
C LYS A 263 0.26 22.25 10.42
N ILE A 264 0.53 21.38 11.41
CA ILE A 264 0.14 21.57 12.81
C ILE A 264 1.29 22.15 13.64
N HIS A 265 2.46 21.50 13.64
CA HIS A 265 3.58 21.96 14.48
C HIS A 265 4.49 22.99 13.83
N LYS A 266 4.35 23.24 12.52
CA LYS A 266 5.21 24.14 11.74
C LYS A 266 6.71 23.80 11.86
N LYS A 267 7.05 22.51 12.03
CA LYS A 267 8.43 21.99 12.14
C LYS A 267 8.94 21.52 10.78
N HIS A 268 9.20 22.47 9.88
CA HIS A 268 9.47 22.21 8.47
C HIS A 268 10.71 21.34 8.22
N ASP A 269 11.83 21.59 8.89
CA ASP A 269 13.05 20.78 8.74
C ASP A 269 12.84 19.31 9.14
N GLN A 270 12.03 19.07 10.17
CA GLN A 270 11.69 17.71 10.58
C GLN A 270 10.73 17.05 9.60
N ALA A 271 9.75 17.80 9.11
CA ALA A 271 8.82 17.32 8.08
C ALA A 271 9.58 16.89 6.81
N GLU A 272 10.54 17.68 6.35
CA GLU A 272 11.33 17.37 5.16
C GLU A 272 12.10 16.06 5.32
N LYS A 273 12.72 15.81 6.49
CA LYS A 273 13.40 14.54 6.77
C LYS A 273 12.45 13.34 6.65
N HIS A 274 11.23 13.48 7.16
CA HIS A 274 10.22 12.42 7.06
C HIS A 274 9.69 12.24 5.64
N TYR A 275 9.46 13.32 4.88
CA TYR A 275 9.10 13.22 3.45
C TYR A 275 10.19 12.50 2.64
N LYS A 276 11.44 12.93 2.77
CA LYS A 276 12.58 12.30 2.09
C LYS A 276 12.75 10.84 2.49
N LYS A 277 12.54 10.50 3.76
CA LYS A 277 12.54 9.10 4.21
C LYS A 277 11.41 8.30 3.56
N ALA A 278 10.20 8.83 3.53
CA ALA A 278 9.05 8.19 2.91
C ALA A 278 9.27 7.93 1.41
N LEU A 279 9.79 8.92 0.67
CA LEU A 279 10.13 8.79 -0.75
C LEU A 279 11.30 7.83 -1.01
N LYS A 280 12.27 7.72 -0.09
CA LYS A 280 13.33 6.71 -0.21
C LYS A 280 12.79 5.29 -0.06
N LEU A 281 11.77 5.10 0.77
CA LEU A 281 11.16 3.80 1.03
C LEU A 281 10.21 3.39 -0.10
N GLU A 282 9.40 4.32 -0.59
CA GLU A 282 8.46 4.11 -1.69
C GLU A 282 8.56 5.27 -2.70
N PRO A 283 9.52 5.21 -3.64
CA PRO A 283 9.72 6.27 -4.65
C PRO A 283 8.51 6.47 -5.56
N ASP A 284 7.79 5.38 -5.85
CA ASP A 284 6.65 5.34 -6.78
C ASP A 284 5.29 5.49 -6.06
N ASN A 285 5.27 6.07 -4.86
CA ASN A 285 4.02 6.38 -4.16
C ASN A 285 3.51 7.77 -4.58
N ALA A 286 2.45 7.80 -5.40
CA ALA A 286 1.87 9.04 -5.93
C ALA A 286 1.50 10.03 -4.80
N ASN A 287 0.81 9.56 -3.77
CA ASN A 287 0.39 10.42 -2.66
C ASN A 287 1.56 11.07 -1.93
N ILE A 288 2.68 10.36 -1.71
CA ILE A 288 3.86 10.94 -1.06
C ILE A 288 4.52 11.98 -1.99
N ASN A 289 4.67 11.67 -3.29
CA ASN A 289 5.21 12.60 -4.29
C ASN A 289 4.37 13.89 -4.35
N GLY A 290 3.05 13.79 -4.49
CA GLY A 290 2.16 14.95 -4.54
C GLY A 290 2.18 15.78 -3.26
N ASN A 291 2.22 15.15 -2.08
CA ASN A 291 2.31 15.88 -0.81
C ASN A 291 3.67 16.57 -0.63
N TYR A 292 4.77 15.96 -1.09
CA TYR A 292 6.08 16.59 -1.03
C TYR A 292 6.19 17.76 -2.01
N ALA A 293 5.56 17.66 -3.19
CA ALA A 293 5.44 18.77 -4.13
C ALA A 293 4.74 19.99 -3.51
N ILE A 294 3.63 19.77 -2.78
CA ILE A 294 2.94 20.82 -2.03
C ILE A 294 3.87 21.44 -0.99
N PHE A 295 4.59 20.63 -0.22
CA PHE A 295 5.56 21.10 0.78
C PHE A 295 6.67 21.96 0.15
N LEU A 296 7.24 21.54 -0.98
CA LEU A 296 8.26 22.29 -1.71
C LEU A 296 7.70 23.62 -2.25
N LYS A 297 6.49 23.61 -2.79
CA LYS A 297 5.80 24.80 -3.31
C LYS A 297 5.49 25.80 -2.20
N ASP A 298 4.88 25.35 -1.11
CA ASP A 298 4.31 26.24 -0.10
C ASP A 298 5.33 26.70 0.93
N ILE A 299 6.24 25.81 1.34
CA ILE A 299 7.19 26.07 2.43
C ILE A 299 8.55 26.49 1.89
N HIS A 300 9.12 25.73 0.96
CA HIS A 300 10.45 26.05 0.41
C HIS A 300 10.43 27.05 -0.74
N LYS A 301 9.25 27.32 -1.32
CA LYS A 301 9.09 28.11 -2.55
C LYS A 301 9.97 27.60 -3.69
N ASN A 302 10.29 26.30 -3.69
CA ASN A 302 11.10 25.66 -4.72
C ASN A 302 10.18 25.11 -5.81
N TYR A 303 9.83 25.97 -6.75
CA TYR A 303 8.86 25.66 -7.79
C TYR A 303 9.34 24.62 -8.79
N ASP A 304 10.63 24.62 -9.13
CA ASP A 304 11.20 23.66 -10.10
C ASP A 304 11.11 22.23 -9.57
N GLN A 305 11.53 22.01 -8.32
CA GLN A 305 11.40 20.68 -7.71
C GLN A 305 9.95 20.31 -7.43
N ALA A 306 9.10 21.27 -7.02
CA ALA A 306 7.68 21.00 -6.82
C ALA A 306 7.03 20.47 -8.11
N GLU A 307 7.33 21.08 -9.26
CA GLU A 307 6.84 20.64 -10.56
C GLU A 307 7.28 19.21 -10.91
N GLU A 308 8.54 18.86 -10.67
CA GLU A 308 9.06 17.50 -10.87
C GLU A 308 8.25 16.46 -10.08
N TYR A 309 8.00 16.74 -8.79
CA TYR A 309 7.26 15.82 -7.93
C TYR A 309 5.75 15.76 -8.24
N TYR A 310 5.13 16.85 -8.69
CA TYR A 310 3.76 16.80 -9.22
C TYR A 310 3.69 15.91 -10.45
N LYS A 311 4.63 16.06 -11.40
CA LYS A 311 4.67 15.24 -12.62
C LYS A 311 4.86 13.76 -12.28
N LYS A 312 5.81 13.41 -11.41
CA LYS A 312 5.99 12.03 -10.94
C LYS A 312 4.71 11.45 -10.35
N SER A 313 4.03 12.21 -9.47
CA SER A 313 2.76 11.77 -8.90
C SER A 313 1.70 11.48 -9.96
N LEU A 314 1.61 12.32 -11.00
CA LEU A 314 0.63 12.18 -12.09
C LEU A 314 1.04 11.19 -13.18
N GLU A 315 2.33 10.84 -13.28
CA GLU A 315 2.80 9.72 -14.10
C GLU A 315 2.36 8.38 -13.48
N ILE A 316 2.39 8.28 -12.15
CA ILE A 316 1.99 7.09 -11.40
C ILE A 316 0.45 6.95 -11.35
N GLU A 317 -0.25 8.03 -10.97
CA GLU A 317 -1.73 8.09 -10.87
C GLU A 317 -2.27 9.29 -11.68
N PRO A 318 -2.48 9.13 -13.01
CA PRO A 318 -2.94 10.22 -13.88
C PRO A 318 -4.34 10.75 -13.55
N ASP A 319 -5.17 9.95 -12.90
CA ASP A 319 -6.56 10.20 -12.54
C ASP A 319 -6.74 10.73 -11.10
N ASN A 320 -5.65 10.94 -10.35
CA ASN A 320 -5.74 11.47 -8.99
C ASN A 320 -6.24 12.93 -9.00
N ALA A 321 -7.50 13.14 -8.63
CA ALA A 321 -8.18 14.43 -8.71
C ALA A 321 -7.51 15.53 -7.86
N ASN A 322 -7.06 15.18 -6.65
CA ASN A 322 -6.39 16.13 -5.75
C ASN A 322 -5.06 16.59 -6.35
N THR A 323 -4.25 15.67 -6.87
CA THR A 323 -2.96 16.01 -7.47
C THR A 323 -3.13 16.83 -8.74
N ASN A 324 -4.11 16.47 -9.59
CA ASN A 324 -4.46 17.27 -10.76
C ASN A 324 -4.89 18.70 -10.36
N GLY A 325 -5.71 18.84 -9.31
CA GLY A 325 -6.16 20.15 -8.79
C GLY A 325 -5.01 20.98 -8.21
N ASN A 326 -4.13 20.35 -7.43
CA ASN A 326 -2.97 21.02 -6.82
C ASN A 326 -1.95 21.44 -7.87
N TYR A 327 -1.72 20.61 -8.89
CA TYR A 327 -0.84 20.95 -9.99
C TYR A 327 -1.44 22.04 -10.89
N ALA A 328 -2.75 22.02 -11.13
CA ALA A 328 -3.44 23.12 -11.80
C ALA A 328 -3.30 24.44 -11.03
N GLN A 329 -3.48 24.42 -9.70
CA GLN A 329 -3.25 25.61 -8.86
C GLN A 329 -1.81 26.13 -9.00
N PHE A 330 -0.82 25.24 -8.94
CA PHE A 330 0.59 25.58 -9.11
C PHE A 330 0.86 26.27 -10.46
N LEU A 331 0.33 25.72 -11.56
CA LEU A 331 0.46 26.29 -12.90
C LEU A 331 -0.24 27.65 -13.02
N LEU A 332 -1.40 27.85 -12.37
CA LEU A 332 -2.09 29.14 -12.34
C LEU A 332 -1.24 30.22 -11.66
N ILE A 333 -0.61 29.89 -10.54
CA ILE A 333 0.30 30.79 -9.81
C ILE A 333 1.51 31.14 -10.68
N LYS A 334 2.09 30.19 -11.42
CA LYS A 334 3.16 30.44 -12.40
C LYS A 334 2.70 31.26 -13.63
N GLY A 335 1.39 31.37 -13.86
CA GLY A 335 0.83 32.04 -15.05
C GLY A 335 0.64 31.14 -16.27
N GLU A 336 0.86 29.83 -16.13
CA GLU A 336 0.75 28.85 -17.21
C GLU A 336 -0.71 28.40 -17.41
N LYS A 337 -1.58 29.37 -17.66
CA LYS A 337 -3.05 29.20 -17.64
C LYS A 337 -3.55 28.11 -18.59
N SER A 338 -3.02 28.03 -19.81
CA SER A 338 -3.46 27.03 -20.79
C SER A 338 -3.15 25.60 -20.35
N GLN A 339 -2.00 25.36 -19.72
CA GLN A 339 -1.68 24.06 -19.16
C GLN A 339 -2.52 23.77 -17.92
N ALA A 340 -2.70 24.77 -17.04
CA ALA A 340 -3.51 24.64 -15.85
C ALA A 340 -4.95 24.20 -16.16
N GLN A 341 -5.55 24.71 -17.25
CA GLN A 341 -6.89 24.30 -17.69
C GLN A 341 -6.98 22.79 -17.91
N VAL A 342 -5.97 22.17 -18.54
CA VAL A 342 -5.97 20.72 -18.82
C VAL A 342 -6.04 19.91 -17.53
N TYR A 343 -5.22 20.26 -16.54
CA TYR A 343 -5.21 19.57 -15.25
C TYR A 343 -6.42 19.91 -14.39
N LEU A 344 -6.94 21.13 -14.49
CA LEU A 344 -8.16 21.54 -13.82
C LEU A 344 -9.38 20.75 -14.33
N ASP A 345 -9.46 20.54 -15.65
CA ASP A 345 -10.54 19.76 -16.27
C ASP A 345 -10.43 18.27 -15.91
N LYS A 346 -9.21 17.71 -15.85
CA LYS A 346 -8.98 16.37 -15.27
C LYS A 346 -9.41 16.30 -13.81
N ALA A 347 -9.05 17.29 -13.00
CA ALA A 347 -9.43 17.34 -11.58
C ALA A 347 -10.95 17.32 -11.42
N PHE A 348 -11.68 18.13 -12.21
CA PHE A 348 -13.14 18.10 -12.21
C PHE A 348 -13.72 16.75 -12.64
N ASN A 349 -13.13 16.11 -13.65
CA ASN A 349 -13.57 14.82 -14.16
C ASN A 349 -13.46 13.69 -13.10
N PHE A 350 -12.46 13.77 -12.22
CA PHE A 350 -12.18 12.74 -11.22
C PHE A 350 -12.57 13.13 -9.78
N ALA A 351 -13.15 14.31 -9.56
CA ALA A 351 -13.44 14.85 -8.22
C ALA A 351 -14.64 14.19 -7.49
N ASP A 352 -15.16 13.05 -7.94
CA ASP A 352 -16.27 12.24 -7.39
C ASP A 352 -16.89 12.73 -6.05
N ASN A 353 -17.86 13.64 -6.13
CA ASN A 353 -18.58 14.24 -4.97
C ASN A 353 -17.69 14.78 -3.82
N HIS A 354 -16.41 15.02 -4.06
CA HIS A 354 -15.44 15.51 -3.10
C HIS A 354 -15.62 17.03 -2.91
N GLN A 355 -16.62 17.39 -2.12
CA GLN A 355 -17.08 18.78 -1.96
C GLN A 355 -15.97 19.77 -1.60
N SER A 356 -15.00 19.39 -0.76
CA SER A 356 -13.85 20.23 -0.41
C SER A 356 -12.97 20.57 -1.63
N LEU A 357 -12.65 19.55 -2.43
CA LEU A 357 -11.85 19.73 -3.65
C LEU A 357 -12.65 20.55 -4.66
N LEU A 358 -13.93 20.24 -4.87
CA LEU A 358 -14.79 21.01 -5.77
C LEU A 358 -14.84 22.50 -5.40
N SER A 359 -14.86 22.84 -4.10
CA SER A 359 -14.79 24.24 -3.66
C SER A 359 -13.47 24.89 -4.08
N GLU A 360 -12.34 24.20 -3.96
CA GLU A 360 -11.04 24.70 -4.43
C GLU A 360 -11.01 24.89 -5.95
N LEU A 361 -11.47 23.89 -6.72
CA LEU A 361 -11.44 23.96 -8.19
C LEU A 361 -12.34 25.07 -8.73
N TRP A 362 -13.54 25.26 -8.15
CA TRP A 362 -14.42 26.36 -8.53
C TRP A 362 -13.86 27.71 -8.11
N PHE A 363 -13.16 27.79 -6.97
CA PHE A 363 -12.43 29.00 -6.59
C PHE A 363 -11.36 29.36 -7.63
N TYR A 364 -10.59 28.37 -8.11
CA TYR A 364 -9.60 28.60 -9.17
C TYR A 364 -10.25 29.10 -10.47
N ARG A 365 -11.40 28.53 -10.85
CA ARG A 365 -12.18 29.01 -12.01
C ARG A 365 -12.67 30.44 -11.83
N LEU A 366 -13.18 30.78 -10.65
CA LEU A 366 -13.60 32.14 -10.32
C LEU A 366 -12.42 33.12 -10.47
N ALA A 367 -11.29 32.82 -9.82
CA ALA A 367 -10.13 33.69 -9.78
C ALA A 367 -9.51 33.91 -11.18
N HIS A 368 -9.34 32.84 -11.96
CA HIS A 368 -8.47 32.88 -13.13
C HIS A 368 -9.18 32.80 -14.48
N TYR A 369 -10.46 32.42 -14.55
CA TYR A 369 -11.14 32.18 -15.82
C TYR A 369 -12.44 32.98 -15.96
N PRO A 370 -12.40 34.14 -16.67
CA PRO A 370 -13.55 35.03 -16.85
C PRO A 370 -14.83 34.32 -17.33
N ASP A 371 -14.70 33.40 -18.28
CA ASP A 371 -15.83 32.69 -18.88
C ASP A 371 -16.57 31.78 -17.89
N TYR A 372 -15.89 31.34 -16.83
CA TYR A 372 -16.47 30.46 -15.82
C TYR A 372 -16.96 31.21 -14.57
N ARG A 373 -16.76 32.53 -14.43
CA ARG A 373 -17.02 33.26 -13.17
C ARG A 373 -18.45 33.13 -12.67
N GLN A 374 -19.45 33.34 -13.53
CA GLN A 374 -20.86 33.23 -13.15
C GLN A 374 -21.20 31.80 -12.70
N GLN A 375 -20.69 30.80 -13.43
CA GLN A 375 -20.89 29.41 -13.06
C GLN A 375 -20.19 29.07 -11.74
N ALA A 376 -18.96 29.55 -11.55
CA ALA A 376 -18.17 29.32 -10.35
C ALA A 376 -18.85 29.89 -9.09
N ILE A 377 -19.34 31.13 -9.14
CA ILE A 377 -20.13 31.75 -8.05
C ILE A 377 -21.32 30.86 -7.69
N LYS A 378 -22.11 30.47 -8.69
CA LYS A 378 -23.29 29.62 -8.50
C LYS A 378 -22.94 28.28 -7.83
N GLN A 379 -21.85 27.64 -8.26
CA GLN A 379 -21.44 26.34 -7.72
C GLN A 379 -20.83 26.47 -6.32
N LEU A 380 -20.02 27.49 -6.06
CA LEU A 380 -19.48 27.79 -4.74
C LEU A 380 -20.60 28.04 -3.72
N ASP A 381 -21.63 28.80 -4.09
CA ASP A 381 -22.77 29.04 -3.21
C ASP A 381 -23.53 27.75 -2.88
N VAL A 382 -23.71 26.86 -3.85
CA VAL A 382 -24.34 25.54 -3.64
C VAL A 382 -23.48 24.68 -2.71
N LEU A 383 -22.17 24.64 -2.92
CA LEU A 383 -21.24 23.86 -2.11
C LEU A 383 -21.18 24.38 -0.67
N LEU A 384 -21.06 25.69 -0.48
CA LEU A 384 -21.04 26.33 0.84
C LEU A 384 -22.35 26.11 1.61
N LYS A 385 -23.50 26.18 0.93
CA LYS A 385 -24.81 25.84 1.54
C LYS A 385 -24.89 24.38 1.99
N LYS A 386 -24.19 23.47 1.31
CA LYS A 386 -24.05 22.06 1.71
C LYS A 386 -23.01 21.84 2.81
N GLY A 387 -22.35 22.91 3.30
CA GLY A 387 -21.32 22.83 4.32
C GLY A 387 -19.95 22.41 3.79
N ALA A 388 -19.71 22.50 2.48
CA ALA A 388 -18.41 22.21 1.88
C ALA A 388 -17.35 23.19 2.40
N LYS A 389 -16.26 22.66 2.94
CA LYS A 389 -15.11 23.43 3.44
C LYS A 389 -13.82 22.80 2.99
N SER A 390 -12.79 23.61 2.74
CA SER A 390 -11.41 23.16 2.62
C SER A 390 -10.55 23.78 3.71
N ILE A 391 -10.68 23.22 4.91
CA ILE A 391 -10.09 23.80 6.13
C ILE A 391 -8.56 23.80 6.01
N GLY A 392 -7.97 24.97 6.16
CA GLY A 392 -6.52 25.17 6.12
C GLY A 392 -5.91 25.11 4.72
N TRP A 393 -6.73 25.17 3.66
CA TRP A 393 -6.26 25.44 2.31
C TRP A 393 -5.99 26.93 2.12
N ASP A 394 -4.86 27.25 1.51
CA ASP A 394 -4.39 28.62 1.31
C ASP A 394 -4.68 29.08 -0.13
N PHE A 395 -5.51 30.13 -0.23
CA PHE A 395 -5.89 30.76 -1.49
C PHE A 395 -5.16 32.08 -1.76
N SER A 396 -4.30 32.55 -0.85
CA SER A 396 -3.69 33.88 -0.95
C SER A 396 -2.89 34.07 -2.23
N ALA A 397 -2.09 33.07 -2.63
CA ALA A 397 -1.33 33.13 -3.89
C ALA A 397 -2.22 33.22 -5.14
N ASN A 398 -3.40 32.59 -5.12
CA ASN A 398 -4.38 32.71 -6.20
C ASN A 398 -5.01 34.11 -6.23
N ILE A 399 -5.33 34.68 -5.06
CA ILE A 399 -5.89 36.03 -4.94
C ILE A 399 -4.90 37.08 -5.45
N GLU A 400 -3.64 36.99 -5.01
CA GLU A 400 -2.56 37.87 -5.47
C GLU A 400 -2.41 37.79 -6.99
N ARG A 401 -2.35 36.58 -7.54
CA ARG A 401 -2.24 36.38 -8.99
C ARG A 401 -3.46 36.87 -9.76
N ALA A 402 -4.67 36.72 -9.21
CA ALA A 402 -5.89 37.23 -9.84
C ALA A 402 -5.91 38.77 -9.85
N LYS A 403 -5.39 39.41 -8.80
CA LYS A 403 -5.20 40.87 -8.74
C LYS A 403 -4.24 41.36 -9.82
N GLU A 404 -3.10 40.68 -9.99
CA GLU A 404 -2.17 40.98 -11.08
C GLU A 404 -2.81 40.82 -12.47
N GLN A 405 -3.77 39.90 -12.60
CA GLN A 405 -4.55 39.66 -13.82
C GLN A 405 -5.73 40.62 -14.00
N GLY A 406 -5.90 41.62 -13.11
CA GLY A 406 -6.97 42.62 -13.20
C GLY A 406 -8.35 42.11 -12.79
N PHE A 407 -8.43 41.11 -11.92
CA PHE A 407 -9.71 40.69 -11.33
C PHE A 407 -10.24 41.78 -10.40
N GLU A 408 -11.49 42.20 -10.60
CA GLU A 408 -12.20 43.13 -9.71
C GLU A 408 -13.67 42.69 -9.55
N PRO A 409 -14.27 42.79 -8.34
CA PRO A 409 -13.67 43.25 -7.08
C PRO A 409 -12.89 42.14 -6.34
N ILE A 410 -11.66 42.42 -5.87
CA ILE A 410 -10.84 41.44 -5.13
C ILE A 410 -11.49 40.98 -3.82
N GLU A 411 -12.32 41.83 -3.20
CA GLU A 411 -13.07 41.51 -1.98
C GLU A 411 -13.97 40.29 -2.17
N LEU A 412 -14.45 40.03 -3.39
CA LEU A 412 -15.25 38.85 -3.70
C LEU A 412 -14.43 37.57 -3.51
N LEU A 413 -13.18 37.54 -4.00
CA LEU A 413 -12.29 36.39 -3.84
C LEU A 413 -11.95 36.18 -2.37
N GLN A 414 -11.66 37.26 -1.63
CA GLN A 414 -11.37 37.15 -0.20
C GLN A 414 -12.55 36.55 0.57
N GLN A 415 -13.77 37.01 0.30
CA GLN A 415 -14.98 36.48 0.94
C GLN A 415 -15.18 34.98 0.68
N TYR A 416 -14.97 34.51 -0.55
CA TYR A 416 -15.06 33.09 -0.85
C TYR A 416 -13.94 32.30 -0.20
N ALA A 417 -12.70 32.79 -0.23
CA ALA A 417 -11.56 32.13 0.42
C ALA A 417 -11.82 31.95 1.92
N ASP A 418 -12.26 33.01 2.62
CA ASP A 418 -12.58 32.94 4.05
C ASP A 418 -13.71 31.94 4.32
N LYS A 419 -14.77 31.97 3.52
CA LYS A 419 -15.90 31.02 3.66
C LYS A 419 -15.50 29.57 3.37
N ILE A 420 -14.52 29.31 2.52
CA ILE A 420 -14.07 27.96 2.19
C ILE A 420 -13.09 27.44 3.25
N SER A 421 -12.19 28.31 3.74
CA SER A 421 -11.09 27.93 4.62
C SER A 421 -11.44 27.89 6.12
N GLN A 422 -12.52 28.57 6.54
CA GLN A 422 -13.08 28.55 7.91
C GLN A 422 -14.21 27.53 8.03
#